data_AF-A0A926XQB1-F1
#
_entry.id   AF-A0A926XQB1-F1
#
_cell.length_a   1.000
_cell.length_b   1.000
_cell.length_c   1.000
_cell.angle_alpha   90.00
_cell.angle_beta   90.00
_cell.angle_gamma   90.00
#
_symmetry.space_group_name_H-M   'P 1'
#
loop_
_entity.id
_entity.type
_entity.pdbx_description
1 polymer ?
#
loop_
_entity_poly.entity_id
_entity_poly.type
_entity_poly.pdbx_seq_one_letter_code
_entity_poly.pdbx_strand_id
1 'polypeptide(L)'
;MKNIKFKWYDPGEENPFPIRILDVRGFTGQVVAATNDIKLAESFNTQRQSDGSEYIDAQIENSTTVECNLCFPHNGDPLEGIIYKANSMDIKWDIYIYDSAFLFVRSWTGQLGYRAFAEITDTDIRINKVETAADGIETAPQDVYFMLGTHAMGIILPHTIPRDMSDDPQQIALWSFSMYGKFGYYATYEDITQIAIS
;
A
#
# COMPACT_ATOMS: atom_id res chain seq x y z
N MET A 1 2.96 16.62 -23.00
CA MET A 1 3.14 16.27 -21.58
C MET A 1 4.00 17.34 -20.94
N LYS A 2 3.64 17.83 -19.74
CA LYS A 2 4.54 18.70 -18.97
C LYS A 2 5.87 17.97 -18.77
N ASN A 3 6.98 18.69 -18.78
CA ASN A 3 8.29 18.11 -18.47
C ASN A 3 8.29 17.73 -16.97
N ILE A 4 7.94 16.49 -16.65
CA ILE A 4 7.92 15.98 -15.28
C ILE A 4 9.37 15.90 -14.82
N LYS A 5 9.72 16.64 -13.77
CA LYS A 5 11.03 16.57 -13.15
C LYS A 5 10.94 15.69 -11.92
N PHE A 6 11.72 14.63 -11.91
CA PHE A 6 11.96 13.82 -10.72
C PHE A 6 13.22 14.32 -10.03
N LYS A 7 13.19 14.44 -8.71
CA LYS A 7 14.33 14.90 -7.90
C LYS A 7 14.42 14.08 -6.63
N TRP A 8 15.62 13.60 -6.33
CA TRP A 8 15.97 13.06 -5.02
C TRP A 8 16.22 14.20 -4.04
N TYR A 9 15.67 14.07 -2.84
CA TYR A 9 15.87 15.00 -1.73
C TYR A 9 16.44 14.23 -0.54
N ASP A 10 17.57 14.71 -0.03
CA ASP A 10 18.10 14.28 1.26
C ASP A 10 17.26 14.89 2.40
N PRO A 11 17.27 14.32 3.63
CA PRO A 11 16.53 14.86 4.76
C PRO A 11 16.81 16.35 5.00
N GLY A 12 15.76 17.17 5.17
CA GLY A 12 15.92 18.62 5.34
C GLY A 12 14.65 19.42 5.06
N GLU A 13 14.79 20.71 4.75
CA GLU A 13 13.64 21.62 4.58
C GLU A 13 12.70 21.21 3.43
N GLU A 14 13.25 20.68 2.33
CA GLU A 14 12.46 20.20 1.18
C GLU A 14 11.94 18.75 1.35
N ASN A 15 12.35 18.06 2.42
CA ASN A 15 12.02 16.65 2.70
C ASN A 15 11.74 16.43 4.19
N PRO A 16 10.46 16.33 4.60
CA PRO A 16 10.09 16.19 6.00
C PRO A 16 10.41 14.80 6.58
N PHE A 17 10.83 13.84 5.75
CA PHE A 17 11.14 12.49 6.20
C PHE A 17 12.62 12.38 6.61
N PRO A 18 12.94 11.52 7.61
CA PRO A 18 14.31 11.32 8.08
C PRO A 18 15.16 10.48 7.12
N ILE A 19 14.65 10.18 5.93
CA ILE A 19 15.27 9.33 4.92
C ILE A 19 15.28 10.02 3.56
N ARG A 20 16.19 9.62 2.69
CA ARG A 20 16.27 10.14 1.33
C ARG A 20 15.06 9.67 0.52
N ILE A 21 14.43 10.58 -0.22
CA ILE A 21 13.23 10.28 -1.02
C ILE A 21 13.34 10.81 -2.45
N LEU A 22 12.69 10.13 -3.38
CA LEU A 22 12.45 10.58 -4.74
C LEU A 22 11.02 11.10 -4.84
N ASP A 23 10.85 12.37 -5.19
CA ASP A 23 9.52 12.92 -5.47
C ASP A 23 9.02 12.47 -6.85
N VAL A 24 8.01 11.60 -6.86
CA VAL A 24 7.34 11.10 -8.05
C VAL A 24 5.89 11.60 -8.18
N ARG A 25 5.43 12.47 -7.27
CA ARG A 25 4.06 13.02 -7.25
C ARG A 25 3.65 13.68 -8.55
N GLY A 26 4.59 14.36 -9.19
CA GLY A 26 4.38 15.02 -10.49
C GLY A 26 3.93 14.04 -11.58
N PHE A 27 4.28 12.76 -11.44
CA PHE A 27 3.78 11.68 -12.30
C PHE A 27 2.55 11.00 -11.68
N THR A 28 2.68 10.43 -10.48
CA THR A 28 1.65 9.54 -9.90
C THR A 28 0.32 10.24 -9.61
N GLY A 29 0.34 11.54 -9.33
CA GLY A 29 -0.87 12.35 -9.14
C GLY A 29 -1.53 12.85 -10.44
N GLN A 30 -0.86 12.72 -11.60
CA GLN A 30 -1.37 13.16 -12.91
C GLN A 30 -1.81 12.01 -13.80
N VAL A 31 -1.35 10.78 -13.55
CA VAL A 31 -1.79 9.62 -14.30
C VAL A 31 -3.22 9.30 -13.93
N VAL A 32 -4.08 9.25 -14.95
CA VAL A 32 -5.42 8.69 -14.86
C VAL A 32 -5.36 7.27 -15.40
N ALA A 33 -5.54 6.31 -14.50
CA ALA A 33 -5.63 4.91 -14.85
C ALA A 33 -7.00 4.64 -15.47
N ALA A 34 -6.95 4.14 -16.70
CA ALA A 34 -8.10 3.64 -17.42
C ALA A 34 -7.72 2.30 -18.07
N THR A 35 -8.73 1.46 -18.30
CA THR A 35 -8.58 0.22 -19.05
C THR A 35 -9.54 0.21 -20.23
N ASN A 36 -9.06 -0.25 -21.38
CA ASN A 36 -9.93 -0.58 -22.51
C ASN A 36 -10.40 -2.05 -22.46
N ASP A 37 -9.89 -2.83 -21.50
CA ASP A 37 -10.36 -4.19 -21.25
C ASP A 37 -11.65 -4.14 -20.41
N ILE A 38 -12.76 -4.47 -21.07
CA ILE A 38 -14.09 -4.53 -20.47
C ILE A 38 -14.10 -5.45 -19.24
N LYS A 39 -13.36 -6.56 -19.25
CA LYS A 39 -13.34 -7.51 -18.12
C LYS A 39 -12.72 -6.88 -16.87
N LEU A 40 -11.68 -6.07 -17.02
CA LEU A 40 -11.06 -5.35 -15.91
C LEU A 40 -11.99 -4.26 -15.36
N ALA A 41 -12.73 -3.56 -16.24
CA ALA A 41 -13.70 -2.57 -15.83
C ALA A 41 -14.89 -3.21 -15.07
N GLU A 42 -15.43 -4.33 -15.57
CA GLU A 42 -16.48 -5.11 -14.92
C GLU A 42 -16.01 -5.68 -13.58
N SER A 43 -14.78 -6.19 -13.52
CA SER A 43 -14.16 -6.66 -12.29
C SER A 43 -14.07 -5.53 -11.26
N PHE A 44 -13.54 -4.36 -11.61
CA PHE A 44 -13.48 -3.21 -10.69
C PHE A 44 -14.86 -2.83 -10.13
N ASN A 45 -15.90 -2.79 -10.97
CA ASN A 45 -17.27 -2.50 -10.57
C ASN A 45 -17.84 -3.57 -9.65
N THR A 46 -17.60 -4.84 -9.96
CA THR A 46 -17.99 -5.99 -9.11
C THR A 46 -17.34 -5.87 -7.75
N GLN A 47 -16.04 -5.56 -7.72
CA GLN A 47 -15.30 -5.37 -6.48
C GLN A 47 -15.88 -4.23 -5.63
N ARG A 48 -16.48 -3.17 -6.22
CA ARG A 48 -17.13 -2.11 -5.42
C ARG A 48 -18.34 -2.62 -4.60
N GLN A 49 -18.91 -3.77 -4.94
CA GLN A 49 -20.02 -4.39 -4.19
C GLN A 49 -19.56 -5.39 -3.13
N SER A 50 -18.26 -5.73 -3.09
CA SER A 50 -17.68 -6.64 -2.11
C SER A 50 -17.49 -5.94 -0.76
N ASP A 51 -17.86 -6.64 0.32
CA ASP A 51 -17.54 -6.28 1.71
C ASP A 51 -16.22 -6.90 2.20
N GLY A 52 -15.63 -7.78 1.39
CA GLY A 52 -14.34 -8.41 1.65
C GLY A 52 -14.41 -9.75 2.39
N SER A 53 -15.61 -10.20 2.78
CA SER A 53 -15.81 -11.46 3.52
C SER A 53 -15.37 -12.69 2.72
N GLU A 54 -15.37 -12.64 1.39
CA GLU A 54 -14.89 -13.72 0.53
C GLU A 54 -13.37 -13.97 0.64
N TYR A 55 -12.63 -13.03 1.22
CA TYR A 55 -11.17 -13.11 1.35
C TYR A 55 -10.69 -13.71 2.68
N ILE A 56 -11.59 -13.98 3.63
CA ILE A 56 -11.25 -14.53 4.95
C ILE A 56 -10.42 -15.81 4.79
N ASP A 57 -10.94 -16.78 4.03
CA ASP A 57 -10.31 -18.08 3.79
C ASP A 57 -9.56 -18.17 2.45
N ALA A 58 -9.53 -17.08 1.67
CA ALA A 58 -8.88 -17.05 0.38
C ALA A 58 -7.37 -17.34 0.51
N GLN A 59 -6.84 -18.11 -0.44
CA GLN A 59 -5.42 -18.45 -0.47
C GLN A 59 -4.65 -17.42 -1.28
N ILE A 60 -3.45 -17.06 -0.81
CA ILE A 60 -2.47 -16.35 -1.63
C ILE A 60 -1.64 -17.42 -2.33
N GLU A 61 -1.53 -17.36 -3.65
CA GLU A 61 -0.78 -18.37 -4.41
C GLU A 61 0.70 -18.31 -4.05
N ASN A 62 1.32 -19.47 -3.81
CA ASN A 62 2.72 -19.60 -3.37
C ASN A 62 3.03 -18.72 -2.14
N SER A 63 2.13 -18.71 -1.16
CA SER A 63 2.28 -17.84 0.00
C SER A 63 3.42 -18.24 0.92
N THR A 64 3.94 -17.24 1.60
CA THR A 64 4.92 -17.32 2.66
C THR A 64 4.60 -16.26 3.71
N THR A 65 5.22 -16.37 4.89
CA THR A 65 5.00 -15.44 5.99
C THR A 65 6.30 -14.80 6.43
N VAL A 66 6.24 -13.51 6.75
CA VAL A 66 7.33 -12.74 7.36
C VAL A 66 6.88 -12.18 8.70
N GLU A 67 7.68 -12.44 9.74
CA GLU A 67 7.49 -11.85 11.07
C GLU A 67 7.91 -10.38 11.04
N CYS A 68 7.16 -9.53 11.73
CA CYS A 68 7.42 -8.09 11.81
C CYS A 68 6.88 -7.52 13.12
N ASN A 69 7.07 -6.22 13.33
CA ASN A 69 6.52 -5.52 14.48
C ASN A 69 6.13 -4.11 14.05
N LEU A 70 4.97 -4.00 13.41
CA LEU A 70 4.41 -2.70 13.00
C LEU A 70 3.42 -2.25 14.07
N CYS A 71 3.43 -0.96 14.39
CA CYS A 71 2.55 -0.38 15.40
C CYS A 71 1.87 0.85 14.82
N PHE A 72 0.56 0.94 14.99
CA PHE A 72 -0.26 2.07 14.57
C PHE A 72 -1.11 2.55 15.74
N PRO A 73 -1.28 3.87 15.93
CA PRO A 73 -2.19 4.39 16.93
C PRO A 73 -3.62 3.97 16.61
N HIS A 74 -4.36 3.65 17.66
CA HIS A 74 -5.77 3.30 17.61
C HIS A 74 -6.51 3.95 18.78
N ASN A 75 -7.81 4.08 18.65
CA ASN A 75 -8.68 4.73 19.63
C ASN A 75 -9.64 3.75 20.32
N GLY A 76 -9.49 2.45 20.07
CA GLY A 76 -10.32 1.38 20.63
C GLY A 76 -11.66 1.19 19.95
N ASP A 77 -11.90 1.90 18.84
CA ASP A 77 -13.10 1.66 18.05
C ASP A 77 -13.07 0.25 17.45
N PRO A 78 -14.17 -0.52 17.51
CA PRO A 78 -14.21 -1.84 16.88
C PRO A 78 -13.85 -1.77 15.39
N LEU A 79 -12.95 -2.64 14.97
CA LEU A 79 -12.51 -2.77 13.59
C LEU A 79 -13.06 -4.07 13.00
N GLU A 80 -14.00 -3.96 12.07
CA GLU A 80 -14.59 -5.09 11.35
C GLU A 80 -15.09 -4.62 9.97
N GLY A 81 -14.82 -5.40 8.93
CA GLY A 81 -15.27 -5.14 7.57
C GLY A 81 -14.37 -4.15 6.80
N ILE A 82 -14.99 -3.20 6.11
CA ILE A 82 -14.28 -2.31 5.18
C ILE A 82 -13.50 -1.24 5.96
N ILE A 83 -12.18 -1.29 5.86
CA ILE A 83 -11.27 -0.26 6.37
C ILE A 83 -11.05 0.84 5.33
N TYR A 84 -10.82 0.42 4.09
CA TYR A 84 -10.67 1.35 2.98
C TYR A 84 -11.17 0.74 1.68
N LYS A 85 -11.89 1.53 0.89
CA LYS A 85 -12.41 1.12 -0.42
C LYS A 85 -11.97 2.11 -1.48
N ALA A 86 -11.26 1.63 -2.50
CA ALA A 86 -10.87 2.45 -3.64
C ALA A 86 -12.12 3.07 -4.31
N ASN A 87 -12.09 4.37 -4.57
CA ASN A 87 -13.18 5.08 -5.26
C ASN A 87 -12.84 5.41 -6.72
N SER A 88 -11.61 5.12 -7.16
CA SER A 88 -11.18 5.26 -8.55
C SER A 88 -10.15 4.18 -8.90
N MET A 89 -9.96 3.97 -10.20
CA MET A 89 -8.98 3.05 -10.76
C MET A 89 -7.53 3.47 -10.43
N ASP A 90 -7.31 4.74 -10.08
CA ASP A 90 -5.99 5.25 -9.67
C ASP A 90 -5.58 4.77 -8.28
N ILE A 91 -6.49 4.16 -7.52
CA ILE A 91 -6.19 3.57 -6.23
C ILE A 91 -6.17 2.06 -6.39
N LYS A 92 -5.05 1.43 -6.02
CA LYS A 92 -4.75 0.03 -6.38
C LYS A 92 -5.20 -1.00 -5.37
N TRP A 93 -5.63 -0.57 -4.19
CA TRP A 93 -5.92 -1.45 -3.07
C TRP A 93 -7.24 -1.12 -2.39
N ASP A 94 -7.96 -2.18 -2.04
CA ASP A 94 -8.97 -2.19 -1.00
C ASP A 94 -8.37 -2.83 0.26
N ILE A 95 -8.85 -2.41 1.43
CA ILE A 95 -8.39 -2.89 2.73
C ILE A 95 -9.62 -3.28 3.54
N TYR A 96 -9.62 -4.50 4.05
CA TYR A 96 -10.64 -5.02 4.96
C TYR A 96 -9.98 -5.53 6.24
N ILE A 97 -10.78 -5.78 7.26
CA ILE A 97 -10.36 -6.48 8.47
C ILE A 97 -11.44 -7.46 8.92
N TYR A 98 -11.02 -8.69 9.20
CA TYR A 98 -11.86 -9.76 9.74
C TYR A 98 -11.00 -10.64 10.62
N ASP A 99 -11.54 -11.11 11.75
CA ASP A 99 -10.84 -12.02 12.66
C ASP A 99 -9.42 -11.55 13.04
N SER A 100 -9.25 -10.24 13.26
CA SER A 100 -7.96 -9.59 13.54
C SER A 100 -6.90 -9.76 12.43
N ALA A 101 -7.32 -9.95 11.18
CA ALA A 101 -6.44 -9.96 10.02
C ALA A 101 -6.86 -8.87 9.02
N PHE A 102 -5.93 -7.98 8.69
CA PHE A 102 -6.13 -7.03 7.58
C PHE A 102 -5.89 -7.74 6.25
N LEU A 103 -6.80 -7.53 5.31
CA LEU A 103 -6.80 -8.15 3.98
C LEU A 103 -6.60 -7.05 2.93
N PHE A 104 -5.50 -7.13 2.19
CA PHE A 104 -5.12 -6.14 1.18
C PHE A 104 -5.37 -6.72 -0.21
N VAL A 105 -6.37 -6.18 -0.90
CA VAL A 105 -6.88 -6.75 -2.15
C VAL A 105 -6.69 -5.78 -3.30
N ARG A 106 -6.16 -6.26 -4.42
CA ARG A 106 -6.04 -5.46 -5.64
C ARG A 106 -7.42 -5.00 -6.08
N SER A 107 -7.65 -3.69 -6.10
CA SER A 107 -8.97 -3.09 -6.33
C SER A 107 -9.56 -3.41 -7.71
N TRP A 108 -8.71 -3.75 -8.69
CA TRP A 108 -9.13 -4.07 -10.06
C TRP A 108 -9.38 -5.55 -10.27
N THR A 109 -8.52 -6.42 -9.74
CA THR A 109 -8.54 -7.86 -10.02
C THR A 109 -9.20 -8.67 -8.92
N GLY A 110 -9.40 -8.09 -7.74
CA GLY A 110 -9.86 -8.83 -6.56
C GLY A 110 -8.81 -9.81 -6.02
N GLN A 111 -7.54 -9.69 -6.42
CA GLN A 111 -6.47 -10.57 -5.94
C GLN A 111 -6.05 -10.16 -4.52
N LEU A 112 -6.11 -11.11 -3.57
CA LEU A 112 -5.53 -10.93 -2.23
C LEU A 112 -4.00 -10.92 -2.35
N GLY A 113 -3.39 -9.77 -2.05
CA GLY A 113 -1.95 -9.58 -2.12
C GLY A 113 -1.24 -9.77 -0.77
N TYR A 114 -1.88 -9.31 0.30
CA TYR A 114 -1.33 -9.43 1.65
C TYR A 114 -2.42 -9.77 2.66
N ARG A 115 -2.06 -10.57 3.67
CA ARG A 115 -2.83 -10.76 4.91
C ARG A 115 -1.93 -10.41 6.09
N ALA A 116 -2.30 -9.38 6.85
CA ALA A 116 -1.52 -8.89 7.98
C ALA A 116 -2.23 -9.22 9.29
N PHE A 117 -1.61 -10.04 10.14
CA PHE A 117 -2.18 -10.51 11.39
C PHE A 117 -1.95 -9.48 12.49
N ALA A 118 -3.02 -9.09 13.15
CA ALA A 118 -3.04 -7.98 14.09
C ALA A 118 -3.39 -8.44 15.51
N GLU A 119 -2.79 -7.78 16.48
CA GLU A 119 -3.29 -7.66 17.84
C GLU A 119 -3.83 -6.25 18.01
N ILE A 120 -5.10 -6.12 18.38
CA ILE A 120 -5.79 -4.84 18.47
C ILE A 120 -6.14 -4.57 19.93
N THR A 121 -5.77 -3.39 20.40
CA THR A 121 -6.01 -2.91 21.77
C THR A 121 -6.66 -1.54 21.74
N ASP A 122 -7.12 -1.03 22.88
CA ASP A 122 -7.76 0.29 22.93
C ASP A 122 -6.87 1.46 22.46
N THR A 123 -5.55 1.27 22.41
CA THR A 123 -4.57 2.31 22.07
C THR A 123 -3.78 2.05 20.81
N ASP A 124 -3.62 0.79 20.42
CA ASP A 124 -2.70 0.41 19.35
C ASP A 124 -3.22 -0.79 18.55
N ILE A 125 -2.90 -0.78 17.25
CA ILE A 125 -2.92 -1.95 16.37
C ILE A 125 -1.48 -2.41 16.17
N ARG A 126 -1.20 -3.69 16.45
CA ARG A 126 0.12 -4.29 16.25
C ARG A 126 0.06 -5.38 15.20
N ILE A 127 0.78 -5.21 14.10
CA ILE A 127 0.96 -6.26 13.11
C ILE A 127 2.23 -7.03 13.47
N ASN A 128 2.06 -8.32 13.78
CA ASN A 128 3.17 -9.21 14.14
C ASN A 128 3.65 -10.05 12.95
N LYS A 129 2.82 -10.23 11.93
CA LYS A 129 3.11 -11.10 10.79
C LYS A 129 2.37 -10.66 9.54
N VAL A 130 3.02 -10.81 8.39
CA VAL A 130 2.42 -10.58 7.08
C VAL A 130 2.58 -11.85 6.24
N GLU A 131 1.49 -12.34 5.68
CA GLU A 131 1.46 -13.35 4.62
C GLU A 131 1.37 -12.65 3.25
N THR A 132 2.18 -13.11 2.30
CA THR A 132 2.21 -12.62 0.91
C THR A 132 2.74 -13.71 -0.03
N ALA A 133 2.73 -13.47 -1.34
CA ALA A 133 3.41 -14.32 -2.30
C ALA A 133 4.94 -14.29 -2.08
N ALA A 134 5.62 -15.41 -2.37
CA ALA A 134 7.05 -15.55 -2.10
C ALA A 134 7.97 -14.51 -2.78
N ASP A 135 7.56 -13.98 -3.93
CA ASP A 135 8.27 -12.92 -4.67
C ASP A 135 8.12 -11.53 -4.05
N GLY A 136 7.08 -11.28 -3.25
CA GLY A 136 6.83 -10.02 -2.56
C GLY A 136 7.35 -9.95 -1.11
N ILE A 137 8.01 -11.01 -0.62
CA ILE A 137 8.34 -11.13 0.81
C ILE A 137 9.29 -10.03 1.31
N GLU A 138 10.19 -9.51 0.45
CA GLU A 138 11.22 -8.55 0.84
C GLU A 138 10.64 -7.22 1.36
N THR A 139 9.55 -6.73 0.75
CA THR A 139 8.94 -5.43 1.07
C THR A 139 7.61 -5.56 1.80
N ALA A 140 7.14 -6.77 2.10
CA ALA A 140 5.78 -6.98 2.58
C ALA A 140 5.41 -6.20 3.85
N PRO A 141 6.27 -6.10 4.89
CA PRO A 141 5.99 -5.26 6.05
C PRO A 141 5.90 -3.77 5.68
N GLN A 142 6.77 -3.28 4.80
CA GLN A 142 6.78 -1.90 4.31
C GLN A 142 5.53 -1.60 3.48
N ASP A 143 5.08 -2.55 2.65
CA ASP A 143 3.87 -2.43 1.85
C ASP A 143 2.63 -2.29 2.73
N VAL A 144 2.49 -3.15 3.73
CA VAL A 144 1.40 -3.09 4.72
C VAL A 144 1.47 -1.79 5.51
N TYR A 145 2.68 -1.39 5.94
CA TYR A 145 2.90 -0.14 6.67
C TYR A 145 2.44 1.08 5.89
N PHE A 146 2.89 1.17 4.64
CA PHE A 146 2.53 2.22 3.72
C PHE A 146 1.01 2.24 3.48
N MET A 147 0.40 1.10 3.19
CA MET A 147 -1.02 1.04 2.86
C MET A 147 -1.92 1.40 4.03
N LEU A 148 -1.64 0.91 5.25
CA LEU A 148 -2.40 1.32 6.44
C LEU A 148 -2.22 2.80 6.74
N GLY A 149 -0.97 3.30 6.76
CA GLY A 149 -0.70 4.71 7.02
C GLY A 149 -1.35 5.64 6.00
N THR A 150 -1.26 5.32 4.71
CA THR A 150 -1.77 6.21 3.65
C THR A 150 -3.25 6.05 3.36
N HIS A 151 -3.75 4.82 3.22
CA HIS A 151 -5.13 4.59 2.81
C HIS A 151 -6.08 4.64 4.01
N ALA A 152 -5.76 3.93 5.10
CA ALA A 152 -6.63 3.87 6.27
C ALA A 152 -6.54 5.12 7.15
N MET A 153 -5.32 5.65 7.35
CA MET A 153 -5.09 6.78 8.27
C MET A 153 -4.94 8.14 7.58
N GLY A 154 -4.83 8.16 6.24
CA GLY A 154 -4.74 9.41 5.47
C GLY A 154 -3.41 10.16 5.62
N ILE A 155 -2.36 9.49 6.09
CA ILE A 155 -1.03 10.07 6.33
C ILE A 155 -0.22 10.05 5.03
N ILE A 156 0.60 11.06 4.81
CA ILE A 156 1.54 11.06 3.69
C ILE A 156 2.83 10.37 4.13
N LEU A 157 3.17 9.26 3.47
CA LEU A 157 4.39 8.50 3.71
C LEU A 157 5.13 8.26 2.40
N PRO A 158 6.46 8.06 2.43
CA PRO A 158 7.17 7.42 1.34
C PRO A 158 6.84 5.92 1.30
N HIS A 159 6.97 5.30 0.13
CA HIS A 159 6.92 3.85 -0.05
C HIS A 159 8.31 3.31 -0.35
N THR A 160 8.62 2.12 0.18
CA THR A 160 9.87 1.43 -0.12
C THR A 160 9.82 0.83 -1.53
N ILE A 161 10.89 0.95 -2.29
CA ILE A 161 11.07 0.29 -3.59
C ILE A 161 12.03 -0.89 -3.45
N PRO A 162 11.91 -1.93 -4.31
CA PRO A 162 12.81 -3.07 -4.31
C PRO A 162 14.27 -2.66 -4.42
N ARG A 163 15.17 -3.36 -3.74
CA ARG A 163 16.60 -3.01 -3.70
C ARG A 163 17.28 -3.15 -5.06
N ASP A 164 16.78 -4.03 -5.91
CA ASP A 164 17.25 -4.26 -7.28
C ASP A 164 16.55 -3.36 -8.32
N MET A 165 15.68 -2.44 -7.88
CA MET A 165 15.00 -1.47 -8.75
C MET A 165 16.01 -0.55 -9.44
N SER A 166 15.76 -0.29 -10.72
CA SER A 166 16.50 0.70 -11.52
C SER A 166 16.59 2.07 -10.83
N ASP A 167 17.75 2.71 -10.90
CA ASP A 167 17.95 4.10 -10.45
C ASP A 167 17.26 5.14 -11.37
N ASP A 168 16.69 4.72 -12.51
CA ASP A 168 15.94 5.59 -13.42
C ASP A 168 14.64 6.09 -12.76
N PRO A 169 14.54 7.40 -12.46
CA PRO A 169 13.36 7.94 -11.78
C PRO A 169 12.05 7.72 -12.52
N GLN A 170 12.08 7.62 -13.85
CA GLN A 170 10.87 7.37 -14.63
C GLN A 170 10.36 5.93 -14.44
N GLN A 171 11.27 4.96 -14.37
CA GLN A 171 10.92 3.56 -14.09
C GLN A 171 10.41 3.41 -12.65
N ILE A 172 11.06 4.08 -11.69
CA ILE A 172 10.60 4.12 -10.30
C ILE A 172 9.18 4.71 -10.24
N ALA A 173 8.91 5.83 -10.92
CA ALA A 173 7.59 6.45 -10.93
C ALA A 173 6.50 5.55 -11.54
N LEU A 174 6.82 4.84 -12.64
CA LEU A 174 5.92 3.86 -13.25
C LEU A 174 5.60 2.69 -12.32
N TRP A 175 6.64 2.12 -11.70
CA TRP A 175 6.48 1.05 -10.73
C TRP A 175 5.66 1.51 -9.52
N SER A 176 5.95 2.70 -8.99
CA SER A 176 5.26 3.30 -7.85
C SER A 176 3.76 3.46 -8.12
N PHE A 177 3.40 3.92 -9.33
CA PHE A 177 2.00 4.02 -9.74
C PHE A 177 1.34 2.66 -9.94
N SER A 178 2.08 1.67 -10.47
CA SER A 178 1.57 0.30 -10.62
C SER A 178 1.24 -0.31 -9.25
N MET A 179 2.12 -0.14 -8.27
CA MET A 179 1.98 -0.71 -6.95
C MET A 179 0.98 0.04 -6.07
N TYR A 180 1.10 1.36 -5.96
CA TYR A 180 0.34 2.16 -4.98
C TYR A 180 -0.57 3.21 -5.62
N GLY A 181 -0.54 3.32 -6.95
CA GLY A 181 -1.40 4.25 -7.66
C GLY A 181 -1.11 5.70 -7.30
N LYS A 182 -2.18 6.49 -7.15
CA LYS A 182 -2.09 7.91 -6.86
C LYS A 182 -1.51 8.24 -5.49
N PHE A 183 -1.36 7.28 -4.57
CA PHE A 183 -0.77 7.51 -3.25
C PHE A 183 0.75 7.36 -3.22
N GLY A 184 1.35 6.72 -4.24
CA GLY A 184 2.80 6.53 -4.35
C GLY A 184 3.51 7.84 -4.68
N TYR A 185 3.63 8.72 -3.70
CA TYR A 185 4.13 10.09 -3.85
C TYR A 185 5.65 10.17 -3.78
N TYR A 186 6.24 9.44 -2.85
CA TYR A 186 7.67 9.50 -2.57
C TYR A 186 8.24 8.10 -2.52
N ALA A 187 9.21 7.80 -3.37
CA ALA A 187 9.89 6.52 -3.38
C ALA A 187 11.17 6.57 -2.56
N THR A 188 11.55 5.47 -1.91
CA THR A 188 12.82 5.35 -1.18
C THR A 188 13.31 3.91 -1.18
N TYR A 189 14.62 3.71 -1.12
CA TYR A 189 15.22 2.38 -0.89
C TYR A 189 15.30 2.02 0.60
N GLU A 190 15.03 2.98 1.48
CA GLU A 190 15.13 2.81 2.92
C GLU A 190 13.88 2.11 3.51
N ASP A 191 14.04 1.57 4.71
CA ASP A 191 12.94 0.98 5.48
C ASP A 191 12.07 2.08 6.11
N ILE A 192 10.85 2.21 5.60
CA ILE A 192 9.90 3.23 6.06
C ILE A 192 9.23 2.89 7.39
N THR A 193 9.34 1.65 7.87
CA THR A 193 8.70 1.21 9.13
C THR A 193 9.31 1.90 10.36
N GLN A 194 10.45 2.56 10.19
CA GLN A 194 11.14 3.37 11.20
C GLN A 194 10.56 4.79 11.33
N ILE A 195 9.72 5.24 10.38
CA ILE A 195 9.06 6.55 10.43
C ILE A 195 7.83 6.42 11.33
N ALA A 196 7.81 7.09 12.48
CA ALA A 196 6.67 6.99 13.39
C ALA A 196 5.38 7.57 12.76
N ILE A 197 4.29 6.81 12.88
CA ILE A 197 2.92 7.27 12.64
C ILE A 197 2.34 7.67 14.00
N SER A 198 1.86 8.91 14.10
CA SER A 198 1.25 9.50 15.30
C SER A 198 -0.08 10.16 15.00
#